data_AF-A0A6G3XAJ5-F1
#
_entry.id   AF-A0A6G3XAJ5-F1
#
_cell.length_a   1.000
_cell.length_b   1.000
_cell.length_c   1.000
_cell.angle_alpha   90.00
_cell.angle_beta   90.00
_cell.angle_gamma   90.00
#
_symmetry.space_group_name_H-M   'P 1'
#
loop_
_entity.id
_entity.type
_entity.pdbx_description
1 polymer ?
#
loop_
_entity_poly.entity_id
_entity_poly.type
_entity_poly.pdbx_seq_one_letter_code
_entity_poly.pdbx_strand_id
1 'polypeptide(L)'
;VGDQVLVLTAEGPLASGSTYHCEFTAPLSDRPAGDGPVRIGPSAVSSGRPASSCTPGKPTELTLLPGGDLRRSTVGTGESLIYTRSD
;
A
#
# COMPACT_ATOMS: atom_id res chain seq x y z
N VAL A 1 5.72 -3.52 15.77
CA VAL A 1 6.14 -2.31 15.01
C VAL A 1 7.43 -2.69 14.33
N GLY A 2 7.53 -2.42 13.03
CA GLY A 2 8.59 -2.96 12.16
C GLY A 2 8.21 -4.25 11.43
N ASP A 3 7.14 -4.92 11.86
CA ASP A 3 6.63 -6.15 11.23
C ASP A 3 6.10 -5.85 9.82
N GLN A 4 6.39 -6.72 8.85
CA GLN A 4 5.87 -6.60 7.48
C GLN A 4 4.39 -6.96 7.48
N VAL A 5 3.53 -5.95 7.37
CA VAL A 5 2.07 -6.11 7.43
C VAL A 5 1.39 -5.91 6.09
N LEU A 6 2.11 -5.32 5.13
CA LEU A 6 1.65 -5.17 3.75
C LEU A 6 2.50 -6.05 2.85
N VAL A 7 1.83 -6.84 2.02
CA VAL A 7 2.38 -7.46 0.82
C VAL A 7 1.48 -7.05 -0.34
N LEU A 8 2.06 -6.48 -1.38
CA LEU A 8 1.35 -6.02 -2.56
C LEU A 8 2.05 -6.50 -3.82
N THR A 9 1.32 -7.18 -4.68
CA THR A 9 1.79 -7.54 -6.03
C THR A 9 1.07 -6.67 -7.04
N ALA A 10 1.83 -6.06 -7.93
CA ALA A 10 1.34 -5.28 -9.05
C ALA A 10 1.87 -5.86 -10.36
N GLU A 11 0.96 -6.14 -11.29
CA GLU A 11 1.29 -6.64 -12.62
C GLU A 11 0.51 -5.86 -13.67
N GLY A 12 1.10 -5.68 -14.84
CA GLY A 12 0.41 -5.02 -15.94
C GLY A 12 1.26 -4.81 -17.19
N PRO A 13 0.65 -4.36 -18.29
CA PRO A 13 1.36 -4.16 -19.55
C PRO A 13 2.32 -2.97 -19.47
N LEU A 14 3.46 -3.10 -20.15
CA LEU A 14 4.40 -2.04 -20.45
C LEU A 14 4.22 -1.57 -21.89
N ALA A 15 4.58 -0.31 -22.16
CA ALA A 15 4.51 0.28 -23.50
C ALA A 15 5.34 -0.49 -24.55
N SER A 16 6.37 -1.23 -24.12
CA SER A 16 7.17 -2.10 -24.98
C SER A 16 6.46 -3.38 -25.43
N GLY A 17 5.24 -3.65 -24.95
CA GLY A 17 4.49 -4.89 -25.20
C GLY A 17 4.83 -6.04 -24.25
N SER A 18 5.73 -5.82 -23.28
CA SER A 18 6.01 -6.78 -22.20
C SER A 18 5.13 -6.52 -20.96
N THR A 19 5.24 -7.35 -19.92
CA THR A 19 4.51 -7.19 -18.65
C THR A 19 5.49 -6.79 -17.55
N TYR A 20 5.10 -5.87 -16.66
CA TYR A 20 5.81 -5.65 -15.40
C TYR A 20 5.24 -6.54 -14.29
N HIS A 21 6.09 -6.91 -13.35
CA HIS A 21 5.74 -7.55 -12.10
C HIS A 21 6.54 -6.88 -10.97
N CYS A 22 5.85 -6.36 -9.96
CA CYS A 22 6.44 -5.70 -8.80
C CYS A 22 5.81 -6.25 -7.52
N GLU A 23 6.65 -6.71 -6.61
CA GLU A 23 6.26 -7.06 -5.26
C GLU A 23 6.78 -6.02 -4.29
N PHE A 24 5.91 -5.58 -3.38
CA PHE A 24 6.22 -4.59 -2.38
C PHE A 24 5.91 -5.14 -0.99
N THR A 25 6.76 -4.79 -0.03
CA THR A 25 6.50 -5.01 1.38
C THR A 25 6.55 -3.69 2.14
N ALA A 26 5.73 -3.53 3.18
CA ALA A 26 5.81 -2.36 4.04
C ALA A 26 5.59 -2.71 5.52
N PRO A 27 6.35 -2.06 6.42
CA PRO A 27 6.26 -2.34 7.84
C PRO A 27 5.10 -1.59 8.50
N LEU A 28 4.61 -2.12 9.61
CA LEU A 28 3.78 -1.37 10.55
C LEU A 28 4.63 -0.29 11.21
N SER A 29 4.30 0.99 10.97
CA SER A 29 5.10 2.13 11.46
C SER A 29 4.82 2.51 12.89
N ASP A 30 3.63 2.18 13.40
CA ASP A 30 3.26 2.45 14.79
C ASP A 30 2.23 1.45 15.30
N ARG A 31 2.12 1.31 16.61
CA ARG A 31 1.07 0.48 17.21
C ARG A 31 -0.29 1.15 16.96
N PRO A 32 -1.27 0.42 16.42
CA PRO A 32 -2.65 0.91 16.36
C PRO A 32 -3.14 1.23 17.78
N ALA A 33 -3.82 2.35 17.94
CA ALA A 33 -4.37 2.79 19.22
C ALA A 33 -5.89 2.83 19.14
N GLY A 34 -6.57 1.84 19.74
CA GLY A 34 -8.04 1.74 19.73
C GLY A 34 -8.60 1.81 18.30
N ASP A 35 -9.55 2.71 18.09
CA ASP A 35 -10.20 2.98 16.80
C ASP A 35 -9.40 3.94 15.89
N GLY A 36 -8.16 4.27 16.27
CA GLY A 36 -7.25 5.10 15.48
C GLY A 36 -6.73 4.40 14.21
N PRO A 37 -6.15 5.15 13.26
CA PRO A 37 -5.69 4.58 12.01
C PRO A 37 -4.52 3.62 12.19
N VAL A 38 -4.46 2.61 11.32
CA VAL A 38 -3.27 1.76 11.15
C VAL A 38 -2.27 2.50 10.27
N ARG A 39 -1.07 2.77 10.80
CA ARG A 39 0.00 3.46 10.09
C ARG A 39 0.95 2.45 9.43
N ILE A 40 0.96 2.42 8.10
CA ILE A 40 1.86 1.60 7.29
C ILE A 40 2.99 2.48 6.76
N GLY A 41 4.22 2.01 6.91
CA GLY A 41 5.42 2.72 6.47
C GLY A 41 5.56 2.81 4.96
N PRO A 42 6.63 3.47 4.48
CA PRO A 42 6.95 3.43 3.06
C PRO A 42 7.20 1.98 2.66
N SER A 43 6.78 1.61 1.44
CA SER A 43 7.06 0.26 0.94
C SER A 43 8.47 0.15 0.40
N ALA A 44 8.99 -1.06 0.33
CA ALA A 44 10.21 -1.42 -0.38
C ALA A 44 9.88 -2.43 -1.48
N VAL A 45 10.61 -2.39 -2.59
CA VAL A 45 10.51 -3.41 -3.64
C VAL A 45 11.22 -4.67 -3.15
N SER A 46 10.46 -5.74 -2.93
CA SER A 46 11.03 -7.06 -2.59
C SER A 46 11.42 -7.85 -3.85
N SER A 47 10.67 -7.68 -4.94
CA SER A 47 10.93 -8.29 -6.24
C SER A 47 10.44 -7.37 -7.37
N GLY A 48 11.15 -7.33 -8.49
CA GLY A 48 10.80 -6.46 -9.62
C GLY A 48 11.31 -6.97 -10.97
N ARG A 49 10.42 -7.01 -11.96
CA ARG A 49 10.69 -7.43 -13.34
C ARG A 49 9.94 -6.54 -14.33
N PRO A 50 10.64 -5.70 -15.13
CA PRO A 50 12.00 -5.24 -14.89
C PRO A 50 12.06 -4.34 -13.64
N ALA A 51 13.21 -4.32 -12.95
CA ALA A 51 13.36 -3.52 -11.72
C ALA A 51 13.07 -2.02 -11.92
N SER A 52 13.36 -1.49 -13.12
CA SER A 52 13.10 -0.09 -13.49
C SER A 52 11.62 0.28 -13.53
N SER A 53 10.71 -0.69 -13.52
CA SER A 53 9.26 -0.46 -13.51
C SER A 53 8.68 -0.36 -12.10
N CYS A 54 9.48 -0.61 -11.06
CA CYS A 54 9.00 -0.68 -9.69
C CYS A 54 9.54 0.50 -8.86
N THR A 55 8.64 1.31 -8.32
CA THR A 55 9.00 2.43 -7.43
C THR A 55 8.37 2.22 -6.05
N PRO A 56 9.15 2.32 -4.96
CA PRO A 56 8.64 2.36 -3.60
C PRO A 56 7.44 3.30 -3.41
N GLY A 57 6.45 2.83 -2.67
CA GLY A 57 5.28 3.61 -2.29
C GLY A 57 5.55 4.47 -1.05
N LYS A 58 4.86 5.61 -0.96
CA LYS A 58 4.86 6.47 0.23
C LYS A 58 4.12 5.80 1.41
N PRO A 59 4.36 6.24 2.65
CA PRO A 59 3.61 5.78 3.82
C PRO A 59 2.11 6.06 3.68
N THR A 60 1.28 5.18 4.25
CA THR A 60 -0.17 5.31 4.20
C THR A 60 -0.84 5.08 5.55
N GLU A 61 -1.96 5.76 5.77
CA GLU A 61 -2.83 5.50 6.92
C GLU A 61 -4.11 4.81 6.47
N LEU A 62 -4.48 3.74 7.17
CA LEU A 62 -5.75 3.02 6.98
C LEU A 62 -6.70 3.38 8.11
N THR A 63 -7.88 3.94 7.76
CA THR A 63 -8.95 4.25 8.70
C THR A 63 -10.18 3.44 8.33
N LEU A 64 -10.73 2.69 9.29
CA LEU A 64 -12.05 2.10 9.12
C LEU A 64 -13.11 3.19 9.32
N LEU A 65 -13.96 3.39 8.32
CA LEU A 65 -15.01 4.40 8.36
C LEU A 65 -16.29 3.86 9.01
N PRO A 66 -17.14 4.76 9.56
CA PRO A 66 -18.51 4.38 9.90
C PRO A 66 -19.22 3.84 8.65
N GLY A 67 -19.69 2.59 8.72
CA GLY A 67 -20.25 1.88 7.56
C GLY A 67 -19.42 0.68 7.11
N GLY A 68 -18.18 0.56 7.57
CA GLY A 68 -17.32 -0.61 7.31
C GLY A 68 -16.41 -0.47 6.08
N ASP A 69 -16.50 0.65 5.37
CA ASP A 69 -15.56 0.99 4.29
C ASP A 69 -14.18 1.31 4.85
N LEU A 70 -13.15 1.00 4.07
CA LEU A 70 -11.76 1.28 4.43
C LEU A 70 -11.25 2.48 3.65
N ARG A 71 -10.84 3.55 4.33
CA ARG A 71 -10.11 4.66 3.71
C ARG A 71 -8.62 4.41 3.81
N ARG A 72 -7.90 4.51 2.69
CA ARG A 72 -6.45 4.61 2.65
C ARG A 72 -6.05 6.00 2.21
N SER A 73 -5.20 6.67 2.99
CA SER A 73 -4.65 7.99 2.66
C SER A 73 -3.14 7.92 2.54
N THR A 74 -2.58 8.66 1.58
CA THR A 74 -1.14 8.80 1.42
C THR A 74 -0.65 9.97 2.26
N VAL A 75 0.28 9.70 3.17
CA VAL A 75 0.76 10.70 4.14
C VAL A 75 1.42 11.86 3.41
N GLY A 76 0.96 13.08 3.70
CA GLY A 76 1.56 14.32 3.18
C GLY A 76 1.22 14.66 1.72
N THR A 77 0.33 13.94 1.05
CA THR A 77 -0.10 14.28 -0.34
C THR A 77 -1.56 14.68 -0.47
N GLY A 78 -2.40 14.39 0.54
CA GLY A 78 -3.85 14.63 0.47
C GLY A 78 -4.61 13.63 -0.40
N GLU A 79 -3.90 12.70 -1.07
CA GLU A 79 -4.50 11.65 -1.88
C GLU A 79 -5.15 10.59 -0.99
N SER A 80 -6.33 10.11 -1.37
CA SER A 80 -7.00 9.02 -0.68
C SER A 80 -7.84 8.16 -1.62
N LEU A 81 -8.04 6.91 -1.20
CA LEU A 81 -8.91 5.93 -1.83
C LEU A 81 -9.88 5.39 -0.78
N ILE A 82 -11.10 5.08 -1.22
CA ILE A 82 -12.11 4.37 -0.41
C ILE A 82 -12.30 2.98 -1.01
N TYR A 83 -12.12 1.96 -0.19
CA TYR A 83 -12.42 0.58 -0.53
C TYR A 83 -13.75 0.21 0.11
N THR A 84 -14.69 -0.21 -0.72
CA THR A 84 -15.92 -0.83 -0.26
C THR A 84 -15.67 -2.32 -0.04
N ARG A 85 -16.26 -2.87 1.01
CA ARG A 85 -16.23 -4.31 1.24
C ARG A 85 -16.99 -5.01 0.10
N SER A 86 -16.36 -6.00 -0.54
CA SER A 86 -17.06 -6.91 -1.45
C SER A 86 -17.95 -7.84 -0.64
N ASP A 87 -19.12 -8.19 -1.18
CA ASP A 87 -20.05 -9.16 -0.58
C ASP A 87 -19.45 -10.56 -0.44
#